data_AF-A0A2J9EQ40-F1
#
_entry.id   AF-A0A2J9EQ40-F1
#
_cell.length_a   1.000
_cell.length_b   1.000
_cell.length_c   1.000
_cell.angle_alpha   90.00
_cell.angle_beta   90.00
_cell.angle_gamma   90.00
#
_symmetry.space_group_name_H-M   'P 1'
#
loop_
_entity.id
_entity.type
_entity.pdbx_description
1 polymer ?
#
loop_
_entity_poly.entity_id
_entity_poly.type
_entity_poly.pdbx_seq_one_letter_code
_entity_poly.pdbx_strand_id
1 'polypeptide(L)'
;MTPTTINAIAIIFGLAGSLLMFLNGHVLKPYPGGMFAPDNYEEIVAQIAKDNKHIVRMQRLGMMCLSISFVLQGLALYASS
;
A
#
# COMPACT_ATOMS: atom_id res chain seq x y z
N MET A 1 -22.08 14.88 11.65
CA MET A 1 -21.81 14.45 10.26
C MET A 1 -22.98 13.64 9.77
N THR A 2 -23.44 13.87 8.54
CA THR A 2 -24.50 13.04 7.93
C THR A 2 -23.88 11.73 7.42
N PRO A 3 -24.64 10.61 7.34
CA PRO A 3 -24.14 9.35 6.80
C PRO A 3 -23.52 9.49 5.39
N THR A 4 -24.06 10.41 4.59
CA THR A 4 -23.52 10.78 3.27
C THR A 4 -22.10 11.36 3.33
N THR A 5 -21.81 12.23 4.31
CA THR A 5 -20.45 12.79 4.48
C THR A 5 -19.45 11.72 4.93
N ILE A 6 -19.86 10.77 5.77
CA ILE A 6 -19.01 9.67 6.23
C ILE A 6 -18.67 8.74 5.06
N ASN A 7 -19.67 8.39 4.23
CA ASN A 7 -19.46 7.57 3.03
C ASN A 7 -18.57 8.25 1.99
N ALA A 8 -18.74 9.56 1.76
CA ALA A 8 -17.89 10.30 0.83
C ALA A 8 -16.41 10.27 1.26
N ILE A 9 -16.13 10.48 2.55
CA ILE A 9 -14.76 10.39 3.08
C ILE A 9 -14.25 8.96 2.95
N ALA A 10 -15.07 7.96 3.28
CA ALA A 10 -14.66 6.57 3.17
C ALA A 10 -14.27 6.19 1.74
N ILE A 11 -15.02 6.63 0.72
CA ILE A 11 -14.72 6.39 -0.69
C ILE A 11 -13.38 7.03 -1.08
N ILE A 12 -13.12 8.27 -0.65
CA ILE A 12 -11.84 8.96 -0.93
C ILE A 12 -10.67 8.17 -0.34
N PHE A 13 -10.78 7.74 0.91
CA PHE A 13 -9.76 6.90 1.56
C PHE A 13 -9.59 5.55 0.86
N GLY A 14 -10.70 4.95 0.41
CA GLY A 14 -10.70 3.67 -0.30
C GLY A 14 -10.01 3.77 -1.67
N LEU A 15 -10.33 4.81 -2.44
CA LEU A 15 -9.71 5.09 -3.73
C LEU A 15 -8.22 5.43 -3.58
N ALA A 16 -7.87 6.31 -2.64
CA ALA A 16 -6.49 6.70 -2.39
C ALA A 16 -5.65 5.49 -1.93
N GLY A 17 -6.17 4.66 -1.03
CA GLY A 17 -5.50 3.45 -0.56
C GLY A 17 -5.31 2.42 -1.68
N SER A 18 -6.36 2.19 -2.49
CA SER A 18 -6.29 1.30 -3.66
C SER A 18 -5.28 1.80 -4.70
N LEU A 19 -5.28 3.09 -4.99
CA LEU A 19 -4.35 3.70 -5.96
C LEU A 19 -2.90 3.61 -5.47
N LEU A 20 -2.65 3.87 -4.18
CA LEU A 20 -1.33 3.71 -3.56
C LEU A 20 -0.82 2.27 -3.70
N MET A 21 -1.67 1.28 -3.44
CA MET A 21 -1.30 -0.12 -3.60
C MET A 21 -1.12 -0.51 -5.06
N PHE A 22 -1.95 0.00 -5.98
CA PHE A 22 -1.86 -0.30 -7.41
C PHE A 22 -0.57 0.25 -8.02
N LEU A 23 -0.25 1.52 -7.76
CA LEU A 23 0.99 2.16 -8.25
C LEU A 23 2.26 1.55 -7.64
N ASN A 24 2.15 0.95 -6.46
CA ASN A 24 3.24 0.24 -5.79
C ASN A 24 3.02 -1.29 -5.79
N GLY A 25 2.18 -1.80 -6.70
CA GLY A 25 1.79 -3.21 -6.76
C GLY A 25 2.81 -4.10 -7.46
N HIS A 26 3.90 -3.51 -7.94
CA HIS A 26 4.96 -4.24 -8.65
C HIS A 26 5.59 -5.30 -7.74
N VAL A 27 5.87 -6.47 -8.32
CA VAL A 27 6.57 -7.57 -7.65
C VAL A 27 7.91 -7.06 -7.11
N LEU A 28 8.22 -7.41 -5.86
CA LEU A 28 9.50 -7.05 -5.24
C LEU A 28 10.63 -7.51 -6.14
N LYS A 29 11.61 -6.62 -6.35
CA LYS A 29 12.78 -6.94 -7.17
C LYS A 29 13.47 -8.14 -6.55
N PRO A 30 13.68 -9.24 -7.31
CA PRO A 30 14.36 -10.40 -6.79
C PRO A 30 15.82 -10.04 -6.50
N TYR A 31 16.36 -10.56 -5.39
CA TYR A 31 17.79 -10.46 -5.13
C TYR A 31 18.55 -11.26 -6.20
N PRO A 32 19.75 -10.82 -6.61
CA PRO A 32 20.58 -11.55 -7.55
C PRO A 32 21.06 -12.87 -6.92
N GLY A 33 20.24 -13.91 -6.95
CA GLY A 33 20.60 -15.26 -6.50
C GLY A 33 21.04 -16.09 -7.69
N GLY A 34 22.33 -16.30 -7.87
CA GLY A 34 22.88 -17.13 -8.95
C GLY A 34 24.35 -17.49 -8.69
N MET A 35 24.85 -18.53 -9.37
CA MET A 35 26.23 -19.05 -9.23
C MET A 35 27.34 -18.03 -9.56
N PHE A 36 27.00 -16.89 -10.14
CA PHE A 36 27.92 -15.80 -10.46
C PHE A 36 27.38 -14.50 -9.87
N ALA A 37 27.73 -14.23 -8.61
CA ALA A 37 27.50 -12.92 -8.02
C ALA A 37 28.38 -11.90 -8.76
N PRO A 38 27.83 -10.79 -9.27
CA PRO A 38 28.63 -9.72 -9.86
C PRO A 38 29.56 -9.11 -8.81
N ASP A 39 30.70 -8.56 -9.22
CA ASP A 39 31.68 -7.95 -8.29
C ASP A 39 31.05 -6.83 -7.41
N ASN A 40 29.98 -6.21 -7.89
CA ASN A 40 29.21 -5.17 -7.19
C ASN A 40 27.97 -5.72 -6.47
N TYR A 41 27.98 -6.99 -6.06
CA TYR A 41 26.85 -7.69 -5.45
C TYR A 41 26.24 -6.91 -4.27
N GLU A 42 27.07 -6.44 -3.33
CA GLU A 42 26.61 -5.74 -2.13
C GLU A 42 25.87 -4.43 -2.47
N GLU A 43 26.36 -3.67 -3.44
CA GLU A 43 25.72 -2.42 -3.89
C GLU A 43 24.36 -2.70 -4.54
N ILE A 44 24.29 -3.72 -5.39
CA ILE A 44 23.05 -4.12 -6.08
C ILE A 44 22.01 -4.60 -5.06
N VAL A 45 22.42 -5.43 -4.10
CA VAL A 45 21.55 -5.92 -3.02
C VAL A 45 21.05 -4.77 -2.15
N ALA A 46 21.92 -3.82 -1.80
CA ALA A 46 21.55 -2.65 -1.01
C ALA A 46 20.53 -1.77 -1.75
N GLN A 47 20.70 -1.57 -3.06
CA GLN A 47 19.77 -0.81 -3.88
C GLN A 47 18.41 -1.51 -3.98
N ILE A 48 18.40 -2.81 -4.27
CA ILE A 48 17.18 -3.64 -4.32
C ILE A 48 16.45 -3.62 -2.97
N ALA A 49 17.18 -3.74 -1.86
CA ALA A 49 16.60 -3.69 -0.52
C ALA A 49 15.95 -2.33 -0.22
N LYS A 50 16.57 -1.22 -0.64
CA LYS A 50 16.00 0.12 -0.49
C LYS A 50 14.70 0.28 -1.31
N ASP A 51 14.72 -0.14 -2.58
CA ASP A 51 13.56 -0.07 -3.47
C ASP A 51 12.40 -0.91 -2.94
N ASN A 52 12.67 -2.16 -2.55
CA ASN A 52 11.69 -3.07 -1.98
C ASN A 52 11.11 -2.54 -0.67
N LYS A 53 11.94 -1.95 0.20
CA LYS A 53 11.49 -1.31 1.44
C LYS A 53 10.55 -0.14 1.18
N HIS A 54 10.80 0.65 0.14
CA HIS A 54 9.92 1.74 -0.26
C HIS A 54 8.56 1.20 -0.75
N ILE A 55 8.57 0.19 -1.62
CA ILE A 55 7.36 -0.48 -2.12
C ILE A 55 6.51 -1.01 -0.95
N VAL A 56 7.13 -1.76 -0.03
CA VAL A 56 6.43 -2.32 1.15
C VAL A 56 5.83 -1.22 2.04
N ARG A 57 6.55 -0.11 2.25
CA ARG A 57 6.03 1.04 3.01
C ARG A 57 4.80 1.64 2.35
N MET A 58 4.84 1.86 1.03
CA MET A 58 3.71 2.42 0.29
C MET A 58 2.50 1.48 0.27
N GLN A 59 2.71 0.17 0.12
CA GLN A 59 1.63 -0.81 0.24
C GLN A 59 1.03 -0.85 1.64
N ARG A 60 1.86 -0.74 2.70
CA ARG A 60 1.38 -0.66 4.08
C ARG A 60 0.52 0.59 4.31
N LEU A 61 0.94 1.74 3.78
CA LEU A 61 0.14 2.97 3.83
C LEU A 61 -1.19 2.81 3.08
N GLY A 62 -1.17 2.19 1.90
CA GLY A 62 -2.38 1.89 1.14
C GLY A 62 -3.36 0.98 1.91
N MET A 63 -2.86 -0.09 2.54
CA MET A 63 -3.67 -0.96 3.41
C MET A 63 -4.26 -0.23 4.62
N MET A 64 -3.51 0.69 5.24
CA MET A 64 -4.03 1.52 6.34
C MET A 64 -5.19 2.40 5.86
N CYS A 65 -5.05 3.08 4.72
CA CYS A 65 -6.11 3.89 4.12
C CYS A 65 -7.37 3.05 3.81
N LEU A 66 -7.19 1.85 3.26
CA LEU A 66 -8.29 0.92 3.01
C LEU A 66 -8.98 0.47 4.30
N SER A 67 -8.20 0.15 5.34
CA SER A 67 -8.76 -0.25 6.63
C SER A 67 -9.61 0.87 7.24
N ILE A 68 -9.13 2.11 7.17
CA ILE A 68 -9.90 3.30 7.60
C ILE A 68 -11.18 3.44 6.77
N SER A 69 -11.10 3.25 5.45
CA SER A 69 -12.27 3.28 4.57
C SER A 69 -13.33 2.27 5.00
N PHE A 70 -12.96 1.01 5.25
CA PHE A 70 -13.91 -0.02 5.69
C PHE A 70 -14.54 0.29 7.04
N VAL A 71 -13.75 0.81 8.01
CA VAL A 71 -14.28 1.22 9.32
C VAL A 71 -15.31 2.35 9.16
N LEU A 72 -15.01 3.35 8.33
CA LEU A 72 -15.94 4.46 8.07
C LEU A 72 -17.22 3.99 7.35
N GLN A 73 -17.13 3.04 6.41
CA GLN A 73 -18.29 2.44 5.76
C GLN A 73 -19.16 1.67 6.77
N GLY A 74 -18.54 0.91 7.68
CA GLY A 74 -19.26 0.20 8.75
C GLY A 74 -19.97 1.16 9.72
N LEU A 75 -19.31 2.27 10.09
CA LEU A 75 -19.91 3.31 10.93
C LEU A 75 -21.07 4.02 10.23
N ALA A 76 -20.94 4.30 8.93
CA ALA A 76 -22.01 4.91 8.15
C ALA A 76 -23.25 3.98 8.06
N LEU A 77 -23.03 2.67 7.87
CA LEU A 77 -24.07 1.65 7.88
C LEU A 77 -24.81 1.63 9.23
N TYR A 78 -24.08 1.54 10.34
CA TYR A 78 -24.66 1.54 11.69
C TYR A 78 -25.41 2.83 12.01
N ALA A 79 -24.94 3.99 11.54
CA ALA A 79 -25.63 5.26 11.74
C ALA A 79 -26.87 5.43 10.85
N SER A 80 -27.00 4.61 9.80
CA SER A 80 -28.13 4.64 8.86
C SER A 80 -29.21 3.58 9.14
N SER A 81 -28.90 2.61 10.01
CA SER A 81 -29.84 1.62 10.54
C SER A 81 -30.58 2.14 11.77
#